data_AF-A0A812WXY8-F1
#
_entry.id   AF-A0A812WXY8-F1
#
_cell.length_a   1.000
_cell.length_b   1.000
_cell.length_c   1.000
_cell.angle_alpha   90.00
_cell.angle_beta   90.00
_cell.angle_gamma   90.00
#
_symmetry.space_group_name_H-M   'P 1'
#
loop_
_entity.id
_entity.type
_entity.pdbx_description
1 polymer ?
#
loop_
_entity_poly.entity_id
_entity_poly.type
_entity_poly.pdbx_seq_one_letter_code
_entity_poly.pdbx_strand_id
1 'polypeptide(L)'
;MHIPENCKGWVTGNRGSELRRVEQATGTFMFMALDRHGEERLLIFSANGGSKTADGGRMHAERLINEMVQEKLRGDSRGRSRSDSLEMPERSNSRRRSPSRRRDSRSRTASQPG
;
A
#
# COMPACT_ATOMS: atom_id res chain seq x y z
N MET A 1 -22.90 6.48 2.89
CA MET A 1 -22.13 5.39 3.51
C MET A 1 -20.75 5.90 3.88
N HIS A 2 -20.23 5.53 5.04
CA HIS A 2 -18.87 5.88 5.47
C HIS A 2 -17.88 4.82 4.97
N ILE A 3 -16.80 5.25 4.31
CA ILE A 3 -15.73 4.38 3.81
C ILE A 3 -14.42 4.79 4.50
N PRO A 4 -13.70 3.87 5.16
CA PRO A 4 -12.40 4.18 5.74
C PRO A 4 -11.43 4.77 4.71
N GLU A 5 -10.61 5.74 5.12
CA GLU A 5 -9.70 6.48 4.24
C GLU A 5 -8.82 5.56 3.37
N ASN A 6 -8.22 4.54 3.98
CA ASN A 6 -7.36 3.57 3.32
C ASN A 6 -8.10 2.64 2.32
N CYS A 7 -9.43 2.64 2.35
CA CYS A 7 -10.29 1.85 1.47
C CYS A 7 -10.88 2.66 0.32
N LYS A 8 -10.90 3.99 0.37
CA LYS A 8 -11.56 4.83 -0.64
C LYS A 8 -11.01 4.58 -2.04
N GLY A 9 -9.69 4.66 -2.21
CA GLY A 9 -9.03 4.38 -3.49
C GLY A 9 -9.26 2.97 -4.02
N TRP A 10 -9.38 1.99 -3.12
CA TRP A 10 -9.70 0.59 -3.46
C TRP A 10 -11.13 0.46 -3.98
N VAL A 11 -12.09 1.04 -3.26
CA VAL A 11 -13.52 1.02 -3.62
C VAL A 11 -13.77 1.80 -4.91
N THR A 12 -13.12 2.95 -5.11
CA THR A 12 -13.29 3.75 -6.31
C THR A 12 -12.60 3.11 -7.52
N GLY A 13 -11.45 2.48 -7.31
CA GLY A 13 -10.60 1.99 -8.40
C GLY A 13 -9.97 3.13 -9.21
N ASN A 14 -9.16 2.75 -10.21
CA ASN A 14 -8.50 3.72 -11.08
C ASN A 14 -9.54 4.49 -11.90
N ARG A 15 -9.56 5.82 -11.78
CA ARG A 15 -10.54 6.70 -12.46
C ARG A 15 -12.01 6.28 -12.23
N GLY A 16 -12.31 5.66 -11.09
CA GLY A 16 -13.67 5.23 -10.77
C GLY A 16 -14.10 3.88 -11.38
N SER A 17 -13.19 3.12 -11.99
CA SER A 17 -13.52 1.89 -12.72
C SER A 17 -14.30 0.86 -11.88
N GLU A 18 -13.90 0.68 -10.62
CA GLU A 18 -14.52 -0.33 -9.75
C GLU A 18 -15.90 0.14 -9.28
N LEU A 19 -16.06 1.43 -8.98
CA LEU A 19 -17.37 2.01 -8.73
C LEU A 19 -18.31 1.82 -9.92
N ARG A 20 -17.86 2.09 -11.15
CA ARG A 20 -18.67 1.91 -12.37
C ARG A 20 -19.09 0.46 -12.59
N ARG A 21 -18.22 -0.49 -12.23
CA ARG A 21 -18.56 -1.93 -12.27
C ARG A 21 -19.68 -2.28 -11.30
N VAL A 22 -19.61 -1.79 -10.06
CA VAL A 22 -20.65 -2.06 -9.05
C VAL A 22 -21.97 -1.37 -9.43
N GLU A 23 -21.92 -0.15 -9.95
CA GLU A 23 -23.08 0.57 -10.49
C GLU A 23 -23.82 -0.26 -11.55
N GLN A 24 -23.08 -0.78 -12.54
CA GLN A 24 -23.64 -1.62 -13.62
C GLN A 24 -24.25 -2.92 -13.08
N ALA A 25 -23.58 -3.57 -12.14
CA ALA A 25 -24.05 -4.82 -11.55
C ALA A 25 -25.34 -4.64 -10.71
N THR A 26 -25.57 -3.44 -10.18
CA THR A 26 -26.64 -3.19 -9.20
C THR A 26 -27.74 -2.26 -9.72
N GLY A 27 -27.55 -1.62 -10.87
CA GLY A 27 -28.46 -0.59 -11.36
C GLY A 27 -28.49 0.64 -10.44
N THR A 28 -27.32 1.05 -9.95
CA THR A 28 -27.17 2.22 -9.06
C THR A 28 -26.25 3.27 -9.67
N PHE A 29 -26.30 4.49 -9.14
CA PHE A 29 -25.37 5.56 -9.45
C PHE A 29 -24.69 6.01 -8.16
N MET A 30 -23.38 6.10 -8.16
CA MET A 30 -22.57 6.26 -6.96
C MET A 30 -21.44 7.27 -7.17
N PHE A 31 -21.15 8.06 -6.14
CA PHE A 31 -20.00 8.95 -6.12
C PHE A 31 -19.60 9.35 -4.71
N MET A 32 -18.35 9.79 -4.56
CA MET A 32 -17.83 10.35 -3.32
C MET A 32 -18.15 11.85 -3.26
N ALA A 33 -18.62 12.32 -2.11
CA ALA A 33 -18.88 13.74 -1.87
C ALA A 33 -18.60 14.09 -0.41
N LEU A 34 -18.23 15.35 -0.17
CA LEU A 34 -18.08 15.87 1.18
C LEU A 34 -19.45 16.13 1.80
N ASP A 35 -19.62 15.76 3.06
CA ASP A 35 -20.78 16.16 3.86
C ASP A 35 -20.62 17.58 4.43
N ARG A 36 -21.61 18.03 5.21
CA ARG A 36 -21.61 19.36 5.86
C ARG A 36 -20.45 19.58 6.84
N HIS A 37 -19.79 18.51 7.28
CA HIS A 37 -18.64 18.54 8.19
C HIS A 37 -17.31 18.44 7.43
N GLY A 38 -17.34 18.30 6.10
CA GLY A 38 -16.14 18.10 5.29
C GLY A 38 -15.68 16.65 5.22
N GLU A 39 -16.48 15.69 5.71
CA GLU A 39 -16.15 14.28 5.68
C GLU A 39 -16.61 13.66 4.37
N GLU A 40 -15.72 12.95 3.69
CA GLU A 40 -16.06 12.32 2.41
C GLU A 40 -16.90 11.06 2.61
N ARG A 41 -18.03 10.99 1.92
CA ARG A 41 -18.99 9.89 1.98
C ARG A 41 -19.30 9.35 0.60
N LEU A 42 -19.51 8.04 0.54
CA LEU A 42 -20.08 7.41 -0.64
C LEU A 42 -21.60 7.60 -0.64
N LEU A 43 -22.12 8.21 -1.72
CA LEU A 43 -23.54 8.34 -1.96
C LEU A 43 -24.00 7.26 -2.95
N ILE A 44 -25.15 6.64 -2.68
CA ILE A 44 -25.73 5.57 -3.50
C ILE A 44 -27.16 5.97 -3.89
N PHE A 45 -27.36 6.22 -5.17
CA PHE A 45 -28.64 6.58 -5.76
C PHE A 45 -29.20 5.40 -6.55
N SER A 46 -30.48 5.10 -6.32
CA SER A 46 -31.25 4.15 -7.13
C SER A 46 -32.74 4.32 -6.86
N ALA A 47 -33.55 4.08 -7.89
CA ALA A 47 -35.00 3.96 -7.77
C ALA A 47 -35.40 2.67 -7.04
N ASN A 48 -34.54 1.64 -7.08
CA ASN A 48 -34.76 0.38 -6.39
C ASN A 48 -34.03 0.39 -5.03
N GLY A 49 -34.79 0.29 -3.93
CA GLY A 49 -34.21 0.14 -2.60
C GLY A 49 -33.41 -1.15 -2.41
N GLY A 50 -33.74 -2.19 -3.18
CA GLY A 50 -33.19 -3.53 -3.05
C GLY A 50 -33.76 -4.30 -1.85
N SER A 51 -33.37 -5.57 -1.73
CA SER A 51 -33.66 -6.41 -0.57
C SER A 51 -32.41 -7.24 -0.23
N LYS A 52 -32.46 -7.99 0.88
CA LYS A 52 -31.29 -8.77 1.36
C LYS A 52 -30.86 -9.87 0.39
N THR A 53 -31.77 -10.35 -0.45
CA THR A 53 -31.56 -11.51 -1.33
C THR A 53 -31.68 -11.16 -2.81
N ALA A 54 -32.10 -9.95 -3.15
CA ALA A 54 -32.28 -9.54 -4.53
C ALA A 54 -30.99 -9.01 -5.13
N ASP A 55 -30.72 -9.40 -6.36
CA ASP A 55 -29.64 -8.86 -7.16
C ASP A 55 -30.05 -7.50 -7.72
N GLY A 56 -29.75 -6.43 -6.98
CA GLY A 56 -29.87 -5.05 -7.46
C GLY A 56 -30.36 -4.05 -6.42
N GLY A 57 -30.34 -2.78 -6.79
CA GLY A 57 -30.74 -1.66 -5.94
C GLY A 57 -29.71 -1.30 -4.87
N ARG A 58 -30.09 -0.34 -4.01
CA ARG A 58 -29.17 0.26 -3.03
C ARG A 58 -28.61 -0.76 -2.04
N MET A 59 -29.44 -1.69 -1.55
CA MET A 59 -28.99 -2.69 -0.57
C MET A 59 -27.94 -3.65 -1.16
N HIS A 60 -28.10 -4.05 -2.43
CA HIS A 60 -27.10 -4.89 -3.09
C HIS A 60 -25.79 -4.13 -3.32
N ALA A 61 -25.86 -2.87 -3.77
CA ALA A 61 -24.67 -2.03 -3.91
C ALA A 61 -23.92 -1.87 -2.59
N GLU A 62 -24.62 -1.52 -1.51
CA GLU A 62 -24.01 -1.39 -0.18
C GLU A 62 -23.34 -2.68 0.29
N ARG A 63 -23.92 -3.86 0.00
CA ARG A 63 -23.29 -5.15 0.31
C ARG A 63 -21.97 -5.33 -0.43
N LEU A 64 -21.94 -5.09 -1.74
CA LEU A 64 -20.72 -5.24 -2.55
C LEU A 64 -19.62 -4.26 -2.12
N ILE A 65 -19.98 -3.00 -1.81
CA ILE A 65 -19.02 -2.04 -1.28
C ILE A 65 -18.45 -2.50 0.07
N ASN A 66 -19.31 -2.96 0.98
CA ASN A 66 -18.87 -3.48 2.28
C ASN A 66 -17.95 -4.69 2.14
N GLU A 67 -18.24 -5.60 1.22
CA GLU A 67 -17.38 -6.76 0.93
C GLU A 67 -16.00 -6.31 0.44
N MET A 68 -15.92 -5.35 -0.49
CA MET A 68 -14.63 -4.79 -0.94
C MET A 68 -13.83 -4.13 0.19
N VAL A 69 -14.51 -3.37 1.06
CA VAL A 69 -13.87 -2.73 2.22
C VAL A 69 -13.33 -3.80 3.17
N GLN A 70 -14.13 -4.82 3.49
CA GLN A 70 -13.71 -5.93 4.35
C GLN A 70 -12.54 -6.71 3.75
N GLU A 71 -12.55 -6.96 2.44
CA GLU A 71 -11.47 -7.63 1.72
C GLU A 71 -10.15 -6.83 1.85
N LYS A 72 -10.20 -5.52 1.59
CA LYS A 72 -9.04 -4.64 1.73
C LYS A 72 -8.49 -4.62 3.17
N LEU A 73 -9.36 -4.50 4.17
CA LEU A 73 -8.95 -4.49 5.57
C LEU A 73 -8.32 -5.84 6.00
N ARG A 74 -8.86 -6.97 5.52
CA ARG A 74 -8.28 -8.30 5.74
C ARG A 74 -6.90 -8.45 5.07
N GLY A 75 -6.73 -7.90 3.86
CA GLY A 75 -5.47 -7.90 3.13
C GLY A 75 -4.38 -7.06 3.81
N ASP A 76 -4.72 -5.85 4.25
CA ASP A 76 -3.78 -4.95 4.95
C ASP A 76 -3.33 -5.52 6.30
N SER A 77 -4.22 -6.26 6.98
CA SER A 77 -3.90 -6.96 8.24
C SER A 77 -2.81 -8.03 8.05
N ARG A 78 -2.70 -8.63 6.86
CA ARG A 78 -1.66 -9.62 6.52
C ARG A 78 -0.35 -8.98 6.06
N GLY A 79 -0.37 -7.70 5.69
CA GLY A 79 0.82 -6.93 5.28
C GLY A 79 1.53 -6.24 6.44
N ARG A 80 0.87 -6.04 7.59
CA ARG A 80 1.42 -5.31 8.73
C ARG A 80 2.22 -6.15 9.74
N SER A 81 2.24 -7.48 9.59
CA SER A 81 3.06 -8.39 10.41
C SER A 81 4.48 -8.65 9.86
N ARG A 82 5.00 -7.79 8.97
CA ARG A 82 6.36 -7.93 8.41
C ARG A 82 7.29 -6.77 8.77
N SER A 83 7.04 -6.07 9.87
CA SER A 83 7.92 -5.01 10.35
C SER A 83 7.81 -4.80 11.86
N ASP A 84 8.04 -5.85 12.65
CA ASP A 84 8.45 -5.66 14.03
C ASP A 84 9.39 -6.78 14.46
N SER A 85 10.56 -6.41 14.97
CA SER A 85 11.58 -7.29 15.58
C SER A 85 12.47 -8.17 14.67
N LEU A 86 13.20 -7.56 13.74
CA LEU A 86 14.61 -7.98 13.54
C LEU A 86 15.48 -6.76 13.83
N GLU A 87 15.84 -6.63 15.11
CA GLU A 87 16.99 -5.84 15.55
C GLU A 87 18.19 -6.25 14.70
N MET A 88 18.59 -5.40 13.76
CA MET A 88 19.89 -5.51 13.12
C MET A 88 20.92 -5.22 14.22
N PRO A 89 21.78 -6.18 14.60
CA PRO A 89 22.84 -5.88 15.55
C PRO A 89 23.76 -4.87 14.89
N GLU A 90 23.89 -3.70 15.50
CA GLU A 90 24.95 -2.75 15.20
C GLU A 90 26.29 -3.49 15.26
N ARG A 91 26.85 -3.82 14.09
CA ARG A 91 28.27 -4.15 14.00
C ARG A 91 29.04 -2.85 14.19
N SER A 92 29.31 -2.56 15.45
CA SER A 92 30.26 -1.59 15.95
C SER A 92 31.64 -1.81 15.31
N ASN A 93 31.89 -1.28 14.12
CA ASN A 93 33.22 -1.24 13.53
C ASN A 93 33.95 0.01 14.02
N SER A 94 34.30 0.01 15.30
CA SER A 94 35.19 1.00 15.87
C SER A 94 36.63 0.47 15.83
N ARG A 95 37.53 1.35 15.35
CA ARG A 95 38.99 1.33 15.55
C ARG A 95 39.78 0.50 14.52
N ARG A 96 40.41 1.19 13.56
CA ARG A 96 41.83 1.60 13.69
C ARG A 96 42.32 2.35 12.45
N ARG A 97 42.42 3.66 12.67
CA ARG A 97 43.32 4.59 12.00
C ARG A 97 44.77 4.14 12.28
N SER A 98 45.57 3.91 11.24
CA SER A 98 47.04 3.89 11.35
C SER A 98 47.68 4.56 10.12
N PRO A 99 48.63 5.51 10.29
CA PRO A 99 49.23 6.29 9.22
C PRO A 99 50.54 5.69 8.69
N SER A 100 51.00 6.26 7.57
CA SER A 100 52.23 6.03 6.80
C SER A 100 53.48 5.56 7.56
N ARG A 101 54.26 4.65 6.95
CA ARG A 101 55.72 4.56 7.13
C ARG A 101 56.44 4.19 5.82
N ARG A 102 57.32 5.10 5.40
CA ARG A 102 58.43 4.93 4.47
C ARG A 102 59.53 4.05 5.10
N ARG A 103 60.18 3.20 4.29
CA ARG A 103 61.62 2.82 4.30
C ARG A 103 61.78 1.65 3.32
N ASP A 104 62.42 1.77 2.16
CA ASP A 104 63.86 2.04 1.89
C ASP A 104 64.79 1.02 2.56
N SER A 105 65.34 0.09 1.77
CA SER A 105 66.80 -0.03 1.55
C SER A 105 67.17 -1.29 0.73
N ARG A 106 67.77 -1.05 -0.46
CA ARG A 106 69.10 -1.52 -0.94
C ARG A 106 69.52 -3.00 -0.63
N SER A 107 70.11 -3.82 -1.51
CA SER A 107 71.01 -3.56 -2.65
C SER A 107 71.64 -4.88 -3.20
N ARG A 108 72.13 -4.83 -4.46
CA ARG A 108 73.32 -5.51 -5.07
C ARG A 108 73.18 -7.02 -5.43
N THR A 109 73.68 -7.56 -6.57
CA THR A 109 74.71 -7.14 -7.56
C THR A 109 74.81 -8.12 -8.75
N ALA A 110 75.49 -7.68 -9.83
CA ALA A 110 76.18 -8.42 -10.91
C ALA A 110 75.33 -8.84 -12.15
N SER A 111 75.52 -8.31 -13.37
CA SER A 111 76.66 -8.44 -14.34
C SER A 111 76.76 -9.90 -14.84
N GLN A 112 76.78 -10.29 -16.13
CA GLN A 112 77.28 -9.73 -17.41
C GLN A 112 76.63 -10.51 -18.63
N PRO A 113 77.29 -10.78 -19.77
CA PRO A 113 77.50 -9.95 -20.98
C PRO A 113 77.00 -10.64 -22.28
N GLY A 114 77.17 -9.99 -23.44
CA GLY A 114 77.09 -10.60 -24.77
C GLY A 114 76.64 -9.63 -25.84
#